data_AF-A0A5K0V4N2-F1
#
_entry.id   AF-A0A5K0V4N2-F1
#
_cell.length_a   1.000
_cell.length_b   1.000
_cell.length_c   1.000
_cell.angle_alpha   90.00
_cell.angle_beta   90.00
_cell.angle_gamma   90.00
#
_symmetry.space_group_name_H-M   'P 1'
#
loop_
_entity.id
_entity.type
_entity.pdbx_description
1 polymer ?
#
loop_
_entity_poly.entity_id
_entity_poly.type
_entity_poly.pdbx_seq_one_letter_code
_entity_poly.pdbx_strand_id
1 'polypeptide(L)' 'KEREAYEVIVKEGKFVLKKSGKFLDTSEGGNGAKWIFVLSTSRALYVGQ' A
#
# COMPACT_ATOMS: atom_id res chain seq x y z
N LYS A 1 -6.72 -14.34 0.26
CA LYS A 1 -5.63 -14.69 -0.66
C LYS A 1 -5.23 -13.57 -1.63
N GLU A 2 -6.14 -12.89 -2.32
CA GLU A 2 -5.78 -11.75 -3.19
C GLU A 2 -5.52 -10.45 -2.42
N ARG A 3 -6.35 -10.13 -1.41
CA ARG A 3 -6.24 -8.88 -0.62
C ARG A 3 -4.97 -8.78 0.22
N GLU A 4 -4.41 -9.91 0.65
CA GLU A 4 -3.17 -9.94 1.44
C GLU A 4 -1.96 -9.45 0.64
N ALA A 5 -1.99 -9.56 -0.70
CA ALA A 5 -0.93 -9.05 -1.56
C ALA A 5 -0.88 -7.51 -1.59
N TYR A 6 -2.00 -6.86 -1.25
CA TYR A 6 -2.16 -5.41 -1.25
C TYR A 6 -2.10 -4.80 0.15
N GLU A 7 -1.92 -5.62 1.19
CA GLU A 7 -1.81 -5.11 2.55
C GLU A 7 -0.50 -4.34 2.70
N VAL A 8 -0.58 -3.17 3.30
CA VAL A 8 0.56 -2.26 3.52
C VAL A 8 0.73 -1.95 4.99
N ILE A 9 1.97 -1.75 5.39
CA ILE A 9 2.38 -1.29 6.71
C ILE A 9 3.17 0.00 6.56
N VAL A 10 3.07 0.89 7.55
CA VAL A 10 3.87 2.12 7.58
C VAL A 10 5.14 1.82 8.36
N LYS A 11 6.29 1.94 7.70
CA LYS A 11 7.61 1.81 8.32
C LYS A 11 8.41 3.08 8.01
N GLU A 12 8.84 3.78 9.07
CA GLU A 12 9.65 5.00 8.96
C GLU A 12 9.01 6.08 8.06
N GLY A 13 7.68 6.22 8.14
CA GLY A 13 6.90 7.19 7.36
C GLY A 13 6.66 6.79 5.89
N LYS A 14 7.11 5.61 5.46
CA LYS A 14 6.87 5.07 4.11
C LYS A 14 5.91 3.88 4.14
N PHE A 15 5.12 3.73 3.09
CA PHE A 15 4.25 2.57 2.91
C PHE A 15 5.06 1.38 2.37
N VAL A 16 4.86 0.20 2.95
CA VAL A 16 5.56 -1.04 2.59
C VAL A 16 4.54 -2.14 2.42
N LEU A 17 4.58 -2.85 1.29
CA LEU A 17 3.75 -4.04 1.08
C LEU A 17 4.14 -5.13 2.07
N LYS A 18 3.21 -5.53 2.93
CA LYS A 18 3.42 -6.51 4.00
C LYS A 18 3.90 -7.86 3.47
N LYS A 19 3.36 -8.29 2.32
CA LYS A 19 3.69 -9.59 1.72
C LYS A 19 5.10 -9.65 1.12
N SER A 20 5.56 -8.57 0.51
CA SER A 20 6.83 -8.56 -0.24
C SER A 20 7.94 -7.76 0.45
N GLY A 21 7.62 -6.98 1.48
CA GLY A 21 8.56 -6.01 2.09
C GLY A 21 8.98 -4.87 1.17
N LYS A 22 8.33 -4.73 0.00
CA LYS A 22 8.69 -3.71 -1.00
C LYS A 22 8.10 -2.37 -0.60
N PHE A 23 8.92 -1.33 -0.62
CA PHE A 23 8.46 0.04 -0.45
C PHE A 23 7.56 0.44 -1.62
N LEU A 24 6.42 1.05 -1.30
CA LEU A 24 5.56 1.69 -2.27
C LEU A 24 6.08 3.09 -2.48
N ASP A 25 6.62 3.32 -3.68
CA ASP A 25 6.91 4.65 -4.15
C ASP A 25 5.64 5.23 -4.79
N THR A 26 4.92 6.06 -4.05
CA THR A 26 3.73 6.73 -4.56
C THR A 26 4.08 7.94 -5.44
N SER A 27 5.36 8.30 -5.55
CA SER A 27 5.86 9.44 -6.34
C SER A 27 6.34 9.05 -7.74
N GLU A 28 6.72 7.78 -7.94
CA GLU A 28 7.19 7.26 -9.24
C GLU A 28 6.05 7.03 -10.26
N GLY A 29 4.80 7.21 -9.83
CA GLY A 29 3.63 7.11 -10.69
C GLY A 29 3.46 8.34 -11.58
N GLY A 30 4.21 8.39 -12.69
CA GLY A 30 4.24 9.53 -13.62
C GLY A 30 2.87 10.17 -13.89
N ASN A 31 2.78 11.49 -13.72
CA ASN A 31 1.71 12.44 -14.11
C ASN A 31 0.23 11.98 -14.06
N GLY A 32 -0.13 10.95 -13.29
CA GLY A 32 -1.51 10.46 -13.27
C GLY A 32 -1.81 9.20 -12.46
N ALA A 33 -0.84 8.59 -11.78
CA ALA A 33 -1.15 7.44 -10.92
C ALA A 33 -1.93 7.90 -9.68
N LYS A 34 -3.14 7.39 -9.52
CA LYS A 34 -3.97 7.62 -8.33
C LYS A 34 -3.83 6.42 -7.42
N TRP A 35 -3.49 6.67 -6.16
CA TRP A 35 -3.40 5.62 -5.16
C TRP A 35 -4.64 5.66 -4.28
N ILE A 36 -5.27 4.50 -4.09
CA ILE A 36 -6.41 4.34 -3.19
C ILE A 36 -5.92 3.58 -1.96
N PHE A 37 -6.09 4.21 -0.81
CA PHE A 37 -5.79 3.59 0.48
C PHE A 37 -7.09 3.20 1.16
N VAL A 38 -7.25 1.91 1.45
CA VAL A 38 -8.45 1.37 2.09
C VAL A 38 -8.09 0.86 3.48
N LEU A 39 -8.67 1.47 4.51
CA LEU A 39 -8.54 1.01 5.89
C LEU A 39 -9.70 0.07 6.24
N SER A 40 -9.37 -1.14 6.67
CA SER A 40 -10.34 -2.11 7.18
C SER A 40 -10.65 -1.89 8.67
N THR A 41 -11.81 -2.39 9.12
CA THR A 41 -12.20 -2.44 10.54
C THR A 41 -11.21 -3.22 11.40
N SER A 42 -10.45 -4.15 10.79
CA SER A 42 -9.36 -4.89 11.46
C SER A 42 -8.05 -4.10 11.58
N ARG A 43 -8.04 -2.79 11.31
CA ARG A 43 -6.85 -1.92 11.27
C ARG A 43 -5.78 -2.34 10.24
N ALA A 44 -6.16 -3.16 9.26
CA ALA A 44 -5.32 -3.48 8.12
C ALA A 44 -5.49 -2.40 7.05
N LEU A 45 -4.37 -1.90 6.51
CA LEU A 45 -4.36 -0.92 5.44
C LEU A 45 -4.06 -1.63 4.13
N TYR A 46 -4.82 -1.31 3.08
CA TYR A 46 -4.65 -1.89 1.75
C TYR A 46 -4.40 -0.78 0.72
N VAL A 47 -3.62 -1.09 -0.31
CA VAL A 47 -3.34 -0.18 -1.42
C VAL A 47 -3.93 -0.70 -2.72
N GLY A 48 -4.58 0.18 -3.48
CA GLY A 48 -4.95 -0.02 -4.87
C GLY A 48 -4.31 1.06 -5.74
N GLN A 49 -3.95 0.68 -6.97
CA GLN A 49 -3.58 1.61 -8.04
C GLN A 49 -4.81 1.87 -8.93
#